data_AF-A0A2D7H0B1-F1
#
_entry.id   AF-A0A2D7H0B1-F1
#
_cell.length_a   1.000
_cell.length_b   1.000
_cell.length_c   1.000
_cell.angle_alpha   90.00
_cell.angle_beta   90.00
_cell.angle_gamma   90.00
#
_symmetry.space_group_name_H-M   'P 1'
#
loop_
_entity.id
_entity.type
_entity.pdbx_description
1 polymer ?
#
loop_
_entity_poly.entity_id
_entity_poly.type
_entity_poly.pdbx_seq_one_letter_code
_entity_poly.pdbx_strand_id
1 'polypeptide(L)'
;MTNKFILTAAGAATAFVATSASAELMQFHYDKYAGEAGWTISDSDGNMVASASVTTVSGDAYVSQALYYWSGSDSDAGYAFLVELDLAAGDYSITLTDTWADGWAWAPADGSDAFVYGDYSLAFTSGSSVTGSFTVPAAVPAPGALALLGLAGLAGRRRK
;
A
#
# COMPACT_ATOMS: atom_id res chain seq x y z
N MET A 1 46.50 37.13 25.63
CA MET A 1 45.05 37.28 25.44
C MET A 1 44.59 36.12 24.57
N THR A 2 43.83 35.16 25.12
CA THR A 2 43.45 33.94 24.40
C THR A 2 41.98 34.03 24.01
N ASN A 3 41.70 34.26 22.73
CA ASN A 3 40.35 34.21 22.18
C ASN A 3 39.88 32.74 22.17
N LYS A 4 38.87 32.44 22.99
CA LYS A 4 38.16 31.17 22.95
C LYS A 4 37.13 31.23 21.82
N PHE A 5 37.38 30.48 20.75
CA PHE A 5 36.38 30.25 19.72
C PHE A 5 35.26 29.39 20.31
N ILE A 6 34.09 29.99 20.52
CA ILE A 6 32.86 29.28 20.84
C ILE A 6 32.21 28.90 19.50
N LEU A 7 32.14 27.60 19.23
CA LEU A 7 31.43 27.08 18.06
C LEU A 7 30.01 26.70 18.50
N THR A 8 29.06 27.60 18.23
CA THR A 8 27.63 27.30 18.36
C THR A 8 27.24 26.38 17.21
N ALA A 9 27.05 25.09 17.50
CA ALA A 9 26.49 24.14 16.57
C ALA A 9 24.96 24.35 16.49
N ALA A 10 24.51 25.03 15.44
CA ALA A 10 23.11 24.96 15.03
C ALA A 10 22.80 23.51 14.63
N GLY A 11 21.79 22.93 15.28
CA GLY A 11 21.42 21.52 15.17
C GLY A 11 21.14 21.08 13.74
N ALA A 12 21.58 19.87 13.45
CA ALA A 12 21.52 19.18 12.18
C ALA A 12 20.11 19.14 11.58
N ALA A 13 20.02 19.42 10.27
CA ALA A 13 18.84 19.11 9.48
C ALA A 13 18.61 17.60 9.46
N THR A 14 17.44 17.18 9.91
CA THR A 14 16.95 15.80 9.82
C THR A 14 16.75 15.46 8.34
N ALA A 15 17.64 14.65 7.77
CA ALA A 15 17.40 14.04 6.46
C ALA A 15 16.38 12.91 6.66
N PHE A 16 15.13 13.15 6.30
CA PHE A 16 14.16 12.08 6.08
C PHE A 16 14.60 11.33 4.82
N VAL A 17 15.15 10.13 4.99
CA VAL A 17 15.22 9.16 3.89
C VAL A 17 13.84 8.51 3.86
N ALA A 18 12.98 8.98 2.96
CA ALA A 18 11.77 8.27 2.60
C ALA A 18 12.20 7.00 1.83
N THR A 19 12.46 5.92 2.57
CA THR A 19 12.57 4.60 1.97
C THR A 19 11.15 4.16 1.65
N SER A 20 10.82 4.00 0.36
CA SER A 20 9.57 3.35 -0.04
C SER A 20 9.50 1.98 0.63
N ALA A 21 8.34 1.67 1.19
CA ALA A 21 8.04 0.29 1.56
C ALA A 21 7.96 -0.50 0.26
N SER A 22 8.56 -1.69 0.21
CA SER A 22 8.48 -2.54 -0.98
C SER A 22 7.01 -2.75 -1.36
N ALA A 23 6.70 -2.70 -2.65
CA ALA A 23 5.35 -2.92 -3.15
C ALA A 23 4.78 -4.22 -2.57
N GLU A 24 3.73 -4.10 -1.77
CA GLU A 24 3.07 -5.23 -1.13
C GLU A 24 1.85 -5.61 -1.97
N LEU A 25 1.66 -6.92 -2.14
CA LEU A 25 0.63 -7.46 -3.01
C LEU A 25 -0.75 -7.21 -2.42
N MET A 26 -1.57 -6.48 -3.15
CA MET A 26 -3.00 -6.30 -2.87
C MET A 26 -3.78 -7.38 -3.60
N GLN A 27 -4.75 -7.99 -2.92
CA GLN A 27 -5.63 -8.99 -3.51
C GLN A 27 -7.07 -8.49 -3.43
N PHE A 28 -7.75 -8.52 -4.56
CA PHE A 28 -9.18 -8.23 -4.66
C PHE A 28 -9.88 -9.50 -5.10
N HIS A 29 -10.82 -9.97 -4.29
CA HIS A 29 -11.57 -11.18 -4.58
C HIS A 29 -12.92 -10.75 -5.15
N TYR A 30 -12.95 -10.68 -6.47
CA TYR A 30 -14.16 -10.39 -7.19
C TYR A 30 -15.04 -11.63 -7.21
N ASP A 31 -16.33 -11.37 -7.22
CA ASP A 31 -17.35 -12.37 -7.45
C ASP A 31 -17.32 -12.84 -8.93
N LYS A 32 -18.32 -13.62 -9.34
CA LYS A 32 -18.46 -14.06 -10.73
C LYS A 32 -18.58 -12.89 -11.72
N TYR A 33 -19.11 -11.75 -11.28
CA TYR A 33 -19.47 -10.62 -12.13
C TYR A 33 -18.52 -9.43 -11.96
N ALA A 34 -17.21 -9.67 -11.87
CA ALA A 34 -16.13 -8.67 -11.81
C ALA A 34 -16.24 -7.43 -12.74
N GLY A 35 -17.05 -7.48 -13.80
CA GLY A 35 -17.41 -6.33 -14.63
C GLY A 35 -18.15 -5.20 -13.90
N GLU A 36 -18.71 -5.45 -12.72
CA GLU A 36 -19.36 -4.44 -11.87
C GLU A 36 -18.46 -3.88 -10.77
N ALA A 37 -17.36 -4.58 -10.50
CA ALA A 37 -16.46 -4.26 -9.42
C ALA A 37 -15.64 -3.01 -9.77
N GLY A 38 -15.47 -2.16 -8.77
CA GLY A 38 -14.53 -1.05 -8.82
C GLY A 38 -13.92 -0.80 -7.46
N TRP A 39 -12.74 -0.19 -7.44
CA TRP A 39 -12.15 0.23 -6.18
C TRP A 39 -11.35 1.51 -6.32
N THR A 40 -11.15 2.18 -5.20
CA THR A 40 -10.40 3.43 -5.10
C THR A 40 -9.60 3.42 -3.81
N ILE A 41 -8.32 3.76 -3.90
CA ILE A 41 -7.43 3.98 -2.76
C ILE A 41 -7.14 5.48 -2.67
N SER A 42 -7.32 6.03 -1.47
CA SER A 42 -6.97 7.42 -1.16
C SER A 42 -6.01 7.49 0.02
N ASP A 43 -5.09 8.45 -0.02
CA ASP A 43 -4.19 8.77 1.10
C ASP A 43 -4.94 9.43 2.28
N SER A 44 -4.22 9.68 3.37
CA SER A 44 -4.76 10.33 4.58
C SER A 44 -5.25 11.76 4.36
N ASP A 45 -4.79 12.44 3.31
CA ASP A 45 -5.23 13.78 2.93
C ASP A 45 -6.49 13.74 2.05
N GLY A 46 -6.95 12.54 1.66
CA GLY A 46 -8.12 12.30 0.84
C GLY A 46 -7.84 12.33 -0.67
N ASN A 47 -6.58 12.38 -1.10
CA ASN A 47 -6.23 12.33 -2.52
C ASN A 47 -6.30 10.89 -3.01
N MET A 48 -6.96 10.68 -4.15
CA MET A 48 -6.97 9.38 -4.82
C MET A 48 -5.58 9.09 -5.39
N VAL A 49 -4.97 7.99 -4.96
CA VAL A 49 -3.63 7.55 -5.40
C VAL A 49 -3.69 6.40 -6.40
N ALA A 50 -4.76 5.60 -6.34
CA ALA A 50 -5.01 4.53 -7.28
C ALA A 50 -6.51 4.21 -7.35
N SER A 51 -6.95 3.70 -8.48
CA SER A 51 -8.29 3.19 -8.68
C SER A 51 -8.28 2.08 -9.72
N ALA A 52 -9.32 1.26 -9.72
CA ALA A 52 -9.64 0.41 -10.85
C ALA A 52 -11.13 0.40 -11.10
N SER A 53 -11.47 0.35 -12.38
CA SER A 53 -12.79 -0.07 -12.84
C SER A 53 -12.63 -1.42 -13.53
N VAL A 54 -13.40 -2.41 -13.11
CA VAL A 54 -13.32 -3.77 -13.64
C VAL A 54 -11.94 -4.38 -13.39
N THR A 55 -11.11 -4.42 -14.42
CA THR A 55 -9.78 -5.04 -14.41
C THR A 55 -8.70 -4.10 -14.92
N THR A 56 -8.97 -2.80 -15.04
CA THR A 56 -7.95 -1.82 -15.45
C THR A 56 -7.60 -0.92 -14.27
N VAL A 57 -6.34 -0.95 -13.86
CA VAL A 57 -5.82 -0.08 -12.79
C VAL A 57 -5.34 1.24 -13.37
N SER A 58 -5.53 2.32 -12.62
CA SER A 58 -5.01 3.65 -12.89
C SER A 58 -4.54 4.28 -11.60
N GLY A 59 -3.31 4.80 -11.57
CA GLY A 59 -2.74 5.46 -10.40
C GLY A 59 -1.27 5.76 -10.60
N ASP A 60 -0.77 6.79 -9.91
CA ASP A 60 0.64 7.21 -10.02
C ASP A 60 1.59 6.17 -9.40
N ALA A 61 1.09 5.38 -8.44
CA ALA A 61 1.84 4.32 -7.76
C ALA A 61 1.68 2.94 -8.43
N TYR A 62 1.04 2.85 -9.60
CA TYR A 62 0.76 1.57 -10.24
C TYR A 62 2.04 0.90 -10.77
N VAL A 63 2.25 -0.36 -10.39
CA VAL A 63 3.39 -1.18 -10.83
C VAL A 63 2.93 -2.27 -11.79
N SER A 64 2.06 -3.16 -11.32
CA SER A 64 1.64 -4.34 -12.08
C SER A 64 0.28 -4.88 -11.61
N GLN A 65 -0.32 -5.75 -12.44
CA GLN A 65 -1.55 -6.45 -12.10
C GLN A 65 -1.59 -7.84 -12.75
N ALA A 66 -2.36 -8.75 -12.16
CA ALA A 66 -2.68 -10.05 -12.74
C ALA A 66 -4.08 -10.50 -12.29
N LEU A 67 -4.83 -11.14 -13.20
CA LEU A 67 -6.17 -11.65 -12.94
C LEU A 67 -6.19 -13.17 -13.11
N TYR A 68 -6.76 -13.87 -12.12
CA TYR A 68 -6.87 -15.32 -12.10
C TYR A 68 -8.30 -15.74 -11.73
N TYR A 69 -8.71 -16.93 -12.15
CA TYR A 69 -9.90 -17.56 -11.58
C TYR A 69 -9.61 -17.94 -10.13
N TRP A 70 -10.55 -17.62 -9.25
CA TRP A 70 -10.43 -17.91 -7.81
C TRP A 70 -10.19 -19.40 -7.54
N SER A 71 -10.85 -20.29 -8.30
CA SER A 71 -10.67 -21.74 -8.20
C SER A 71 -10.11 -22.38 -9.48
N GLY A 72 -8.94 -21.90 -9.91
CA GLY A 72 -8.12 -22.53 -10.94
C GLY A 72 -8.64 -22.37 -12.37
N SER A 73 -9.85 -22.82 -12.67
CA SER A 73 -10.44 -22.75 -14.02
C SER A 73 -11.94 -22.48 -14.03
N ASP A 74 -12.55 -22.26 -12.87
CA ASP A 74 -13.99 -22.01 -12.76
C ASP A 74 -14.28 -20.53 -12.56
N SER A 75 -14.88 -19.90 -13.58
CA SER A 75 -15.36 -18.52 -13.53
C SER A 75 -16.58 -18.36 -12.62
N ASP A 76 -17.32 -19.44 -12.34
CA ASP A 76 -18.45 -19.38 -11.41
C ASP A 76 -18.00 -19.14 -9.97
N ALA A 77 -16.71 -19.36 -9.66
CA ALA A 77 -16.11 -19.05 -8.37
C ALA A 77 -15.58 -17.63 -8.22
N GLY A 78 -15.68 -16.80 -9.25
CA GLY A 78 -15.14 -15.45 -9.26
C GLY A 78 -13.64 -15.39 -9.57
N TYR A 79 -13.02 -14.27 -9.21
CA TYR A 79 -11.68 -13.93 -9.65
C TYR A 79 -10.80 -13.41 -8.51
N ALA A 80 -9.54 -13.81 -8.50
CA ALA A 80 -8.50 -13.12 -7.74
C ALA A 80 -7.82 -12.10 -8.65
N PHE A 81 -7.98 -10.82 -8.33
CA PHE A 81 -7.25 -9.73 -8.97
C PHE A 81 -6.12 -9.26 -8.07
N LEU A 82 -4.90 -9.58 -8.49
CA LEU A 82 -3.68 -9.24 -7.78
C LEU A 82 -3.14 -7.92 -8.35
N VAL A 83 -2.88 -6.96 -7.47
CA VAL A 83 -2.40 -5.63 -7.86
C VAL A 83 -1.20 -5.27 -7.01
N GLU A 84 -0.17 -4.75 -7.65
CA GLU A 84 1.04 -4.28 -7.00
C GLU A 84 1.12 -2.76 -7.14
N LEU A 85 1.17 -2.06 -6.01
CA LEU A 85 1.31 -0.61 -5.93
C LEU A 85 2.54 -0.25 -5.09
N ASP A 86 3.33 0.73 -5.55
CA ASP A 86 4.46 1.30 -4.80
C ASP A 86 3.99 2.48 -3.96
N LEU A 87 3.18 2.19 -2.94
CA LEU A 87 2.66 3.21 -2.03
C LEU A 87 3.74 3.64 -1.03
N ALA A 88 3.76 4.93 -0.73
CA ALA A 88 4.55 5.44 0.38
C ALA A 88 4.04 4.88 1.71
N ALA A 89 4.89 4.88 2.73
CA ALA A 89 4.46 4.50 4.08
C ALA A 89 3.43 5.51 4.62
N GLY A 90 2.32 5.01 5.14
CA GLY A 90 1.23 5.86 5.61
C GLY A 90 -0.09 5.11 5.74
N ASP A 91 -1.11 5.85 6.18
CA ASP A 91 -2.48 5.36 6.30
C ASP A 91 -3.27 5.66 5.03
N TYR A 92 -4.02 4.66 4.57
CA TYR A 92 -4.82 4.73 3.36
C TYR A 92 -6.24 4.28 3.64
N SER A 93 -7.17 4.82 2.85
CA SER A 93 -8.54 4.32 2.77
C SER A 93 -8.73 3.58 1.46
N ILE A 94 -9.47 2.48 1.51
CA ILE A 94 -9.90 1.70 0.35
C ILE A 94 -11.42 1.74 0.30
N THR A 95 -11.97 2.07 -0.87
CA THR A 95 -13.41 1.96 -1.13
C THR A 95 -13.62 0.96 -2.24
N LEU A 96 -14.44 -0.05 -1.97
CA LEU A 96 -14.91 -1.01 -2.95
C LEU A 96 -16.31 -0.59 -3.40
N THR A 97 -16.60 -0.76 -4.68
CA THR A 97 -17.88 -0.40 -5.29
C THR A 97 -18.41 -1.55 -6.11
N ASP A 98 -19.74 -1.64 -6.14
CA ASP A 98 -20.49 -2.61 -6.88
C ASP A 98 -21.75 -1.93 -7.45
N THR A 99 -21.99 -2.11 -8.76
CA THR A 99 -23.12 -1.49 -9.46
C THR A 99 -24.45 -2.21 -9.26
N TRP A 100 -24.47 -3.50 -8.87
CA TRP A 100 -25.71 -4.24 -8.63
C TRP A 100 -26.11 -4.27 -7.14
N ALA A 101 -25.21 -3.83 -6.27
CA ALA A 101 -25.42 -3.62 -4.84
C ALA A 101 -25.68 -4.90 -4.03
N ASP A 102 -25.23 -6.04 -4.52
CA ASP A 102 -25.16 -7.32 -3.81
C ASP A 102 -23.76 -7.60 -3.22
N GLY A 103 -22.83 -6.67 -3.38
CA GLY A 103 -21.45 -6.78 -2.92
C GLY A 103 -20.63 -7.67 -3.82
N TRP A 104 -19.44 -8.07 -3.36
CA TRP A 104 -18.60 -9.03 -4.09
C TRP A 104 -18.79 -10.43 -3.52
N ALA A 105 -20.05 -10.87 -3.45
CA ALA A 105 -20.44 -12.13 -2.86
C ALA A 105 -21.22 -12.99 -3.88
N TRP A 106 -20.55 -13.99 -4.43
CA TRP A 106 -21.14 -15.00 -5.30
C TRP A 106 -20.55 -16.38 -5.03
N ALA A 107 -21.40 -17.34 -4.67
CA ALA A 107 -20.95 -18.67 -4.27
C ALA A 107 -20.02 -19.32 -5.32
N PRO A 108 -18.83 -19.84 -4.91
CA PRO A 108 -18.31 -19.96 -3.54
C PRO A 108 -17.71 -18.73 -2.85
N ALA A 109 -17.43 -17.62 -3.52
CA ALA A 109 -16.97 -16.40 -2.87
C ALA A 109 -18.11 -15.81 -2.01
N ASP A 110 -17.93 -15.75 -0.69
CA ASP A 110 -18.95 -15.20 0.22
C ASP A 110 -18.80 -13.69 0.46
N GLY A 111 -17.78 -13.09 -0.14
CA GLY A 111 -17.42 -11.68 0.00
C GLY A 111 -16.80 -11.34 1.35
N SER A 112 -16.46 -12.31 2.20
CA SER A 112 -15.86 -12.06 3.52
C SER A 112 -14.44 -11.50 3.45
N ASP A 113 -13.76 -11.70 2.31
CA ASP A 113 -12.39 -11.29 2.06
C ASP A 113 -12.22 -10.55 0.72
N ALA A 114 -13.23 -9.76 0.34
CA ALA A 114 -13.29 -8.99 -0.91
C ALA A 114 -12.02 -8.15 -1.20
N PHE A 115 -11.32 -7.68 -0.16
CA PHE A 115 -9.98 -7.12 -0.28
C PHE A 115 -9.06 -7.64 0.82
N VAL A 116 -7.82 -7.96 0.47
CA VAL A 116 -6.77 -8.44 1.38
C VAL A 116 -5.46 -7.69 1.14
N TYR A 117 -4.84 -7.24 2.23
CA TYR A 117 -3.52 -6.60 2.25
C TYR A 117 -2.77 -7.02 3.53
N GLY A 118 -1.71 -7.81 3.40
CA GLY A 118 -1.03 -8.42 4.55
C GLY A 118 -2.01 -9.24 5.40
N ASP A 119 -2.10 -8.92 6.70
CA ASP A 119 -3.04 -9.53 7.65
C ASP A 119 -4.43 -8.85 7.69
N TYR A 120 -4.61 -7.75 6.94
CA TYR A 120 -5.87 -7.02 6.87
C TYR A 120 -6.79 -7.61 5.80
N SER A 121 -8.07 -7.73 6.13
CA SER A 121 -9.11 -8.14 5.20
C SER A 121 -10.37 -7.28 5.37
N LEU A 122 -10.99 -6.92 4.24
CA LEU A 122 -12.23 -6.17 4.17
C LEU A 122 -13.32 -7.01 3.50
N ALA A 123 -14.41 -7.21 4.23
CA ALA A 123 -15.60 -7.89 3.73
C ALA A 123 -16.49 -6.94 2.91
N PHE A 124 -17.05 -7.44 1.81
CA PHE A 124 -18.05 -6.77 1.00
C PHE A 124 -19.18 -7.74 0.61
N THR A 125 -20.03 -8.08 1.58
CA THR A 125 -21.04 -9.14 1.41
C THR A 125 -22.39 -8.65 0.88
N SER A 126 -22.59 -7.34 0.77
CA SER A 126 -23.83 -6.69 0.29
C SER A 126 -23.65 -5.18 0.13
N GLY A 127 -24.52 -4.53 -0.66
CA GLY A 127 -24.58 -3.09 -0.81
C GLY A 127 -23.73 -2.57 -1.98
N SER A 128 -23.90 -1.30 -2.34
CA SER A 128 -23.21 -0.71 -3.50
C SER A 128 -21.78 -0.25 -3.22
N SER A 129 -21.40 -0.17 -1.95
CA SER A 129 -20.04 0.25 -1.56
C SER A 129 -19.71 -0.13 -0.12
N VAL A 130 -18.43 -0.41 0.13
CA VAL A 130 -17.85 -0.52 1.47
C VAL A 130 -16.51 0.22 1.52
N THR A 131 -16.19 0.83 2.65
CA THR A 131 -14.91 1.52 2.87
C THR A 131 -14.20 0.91 4.07
N GLY A 132 -12.89 0.71 3.92
CA GLY A 132 -11.98 0.28 4.98
C GLY A 132 -10.71 1.12 5.01
N SER A 133 -9.81 0.77 5.93
CA SER A 133 -8.54 1.47 6.09
C SER A 133 -7.41 0.47 6.34
N PHE A 134 -6.24 0.74 5.78
CA PHE A 134 -5.04 -0.06 5.96
C PHE A 134 -3.80 0.86 6.06
N THR A 135 -2.72 0.34 6.64
CA THR A 135 -1.48 1.09 6.83
C THR A 135 -0.36 0.40 6.06
N VAL A 136 0.34 1.16 5.22
CA VAL A 136 1.58 0.73 4.59
C VAL A 136 2.72 1.00 5.58
N PRO A 137 3.42 -0.05 6.06
CA PRO A 137 4.45 0.12 7.08
C PRO A 137 5.66 0.88 6.52
N ALA A 138 6.29 1.72 7.34
CA ALA A 138 7.57 2.30 6.96
C ALA A 138 8.61 1.19 6.77
N ALA A 139 9.35 1.24 5.66
CA ALA A 139 10.46 0.31 5.46
C ALA A 139 11.41 0.43 6.66
N VAL A 140 11.55 -0.63 7.45
CA VAL A 140 12.46 -0.61 8.60
C VAL A 140 13.87 -0.57 8.02
N PRO A 141 14.68 0.48 8.30
CA PRO A 141 16.04 0.53 7.80
C PRO A 141 16.77 -0.72 8.27
N ALA A 142 17.36 -1.47 7.33
CA ALA A 142 18.15 -2.65 7.68
C ALA A 142 19.16 -2.26 8.78
N PRO A 143 19.38 -3.09 9.82
CA PRO A 143 20.25 -2.74 10.94
C PRO A 143 21.66 -2.25 10.52
N GLY A 144 22.14 -2.65 9.34
CA GLY A 144 23.41 -2.20 8.75
C GLY A 144 23.40 -0.79 8.13
N ALA A 145 22.26 -0.26 7.69
CA ALA A 145 22.16 1.08 7.10
C ALA A 145 22.39 2.18 8.15
N LEU A 146 21.91 1.96 9.39
CA LEU A 146 22.20 2.83 10.54
C LEU A 146 23.68 2.76 10.96
N ALA A 147 24.28 1.58 10.88
CA ALA A 147 25.70 1.39 11.18
C ALA A 147 26.61 2.13 10.19
N LEU A 148 26.25 2.19 8.90
CA LEU A 148 27.02 2.94 7.90
C LEU A 148 26.87 4.46 8.05
N LEU A 149 25.70 4.96 8.46
CA LEU A 149 25.52 6.37 8.80
C LEU A 149 26.36 6.76 10.03
N GLY A 150 26.40 5.86 11.03
CA GLY A 150 27.31 5.99 12.17
C GLY A 150 28.80 5.91 11.79
N LEU A 151 29.15 5.10 10.78
CA LEU A 151 30.53 4.91 10.31
C LEU A 151 31.01 6.06 9.40
N ALA A 152 30.13 6.65 8.59
CA ALA A 152 30.42 7.84 7.79
C ALA A 152 30.70 9.06 8.68
N GLY A 153 29.99 9.18 9.82
CA GLY A 153 30.30 10.16 10.86
C GLY A 153 31.65 9.90 11.56
N LEU A 154 32.06 8.63 11.67
CA LEU A 154 33.33 8.25 12.29
C LEU A 154 34.54 8.36 11.33
N ALA A 155 34.33 8.19 10.03
CA ALA A 155 35.35 8.34 8.99
C ALA A 155 35.81 9.79 8.79
N GLY A 156 35.02 10.78 9.22
CA GLY A 156 35.39 12.20 9.23
C GLY A 156 36.31 12.62 10.39
N ARG A 157 36.51 11.77 11.41
CA ARG A 157 37.29 12.09 12.61
C ARG A 157 38.72 11.53 12.55
N ARG A 158 39.44 11.80 11.46
CA ARG A 158 40.92 11.73 11.43
C ARG A 158 41.48 13.00 10.78
N ARG A 159 41.61 14.05 11.58
CA ARG A 159 42.59 15.13 11.38
C ARG A 159 43.14 15.58 12.72
N LYS A 160 44.24 14.98 13.14
CA LYS A 160 45.52 15.61 13.48
C LYS A 160 46.49 14.54 13.99
#